data_AF-A0A3S9A5H1-F1
#
_entry.id   AF-A0A3S9A5H1-F1
#
_cell.length_a   1.000
_cell.length_b   1.000
_cell.length_c   1.000
_cell.angle_alpha   90.00
_cell.angle_beta   90.00
_cell.angle_gamma   90.00
#
_symmetry.space_group_name_H-M   'P 1'
#
loop_
_entity.id
_entity.type
_entity.pdbx_description
1 polymer ?
#
loop_
_entity_poly.entity_id
_entity_poly.type
_entity_poly.pdbx_seq_one_letter_code
_entity_poly.pdbx_strand_id
1 'polypeptide(L)'
;MKQHQCLTTFLTKRWLYVIAAGAVIVLGLAVRRYSEALPRWIAEHAGDSLWASMIYFGIRFFIYRQSLIAAAVISLCFCFADEFSQLYQADWINQIRDTTLGALILGHGFLVVDLIRYTVGIGAAYSVDRWLLQLKRHSF
;
A
#
# COMPACT_ATOMS: atom_id res chain seq x y z
N MET A 1 1.32 9.63 -35.05
CA MET A 1 2.28 8.67 -34.44
C MET A 1 2.62 8.96 -32.96
N LYS A 2 3.01 10.19 -32.57
CA LYS A 2 3.44 10.49 -31.17
C LYS A 2 2.37 10.31 -30.07
N GLN A 3 1.08 10.56 -30.37
CA GLN A 3 0.02 10.42 -29.35
C GLN A 3 -0.33 8.97 -28.98
N HIS A 4 -0.37 8.05 -29.96
CA HIS A 4 -0.62 6.63 -29.69
C HIS A 4 0.50 5.99 -28.87
N GLN A 5 1.76 6.34 -29.12
CA GLN A 5 2.91 5.86 -28.35
C GLN A 5 2.92 6.40 -26.91
N CYS A 6 2.49 7.65 -26.71
CA CYS A 6 2.38 8.24 -25.36
C CYS A 6 1.31 7.52 -24.52
N LEU A 7 0.14 7.25 -25.11
CA LEU A 7 -0.97 6.55 -24.46
C LEU A 7 -0.65 5.08 -24.13
N THR A 8 0.02 4.35 -25.03
CA THR A 8 0.41 2.95 -24.75
C THR A 8 1.48 2.86 -23.67
N THR A 9 2.46 3.77 -23.64
CA THR A 9 3.49 3.84 -22.59
C THR A 9 2.89 4.27 -21.24
N PHE A 10 1.89 5.15 -21.27
CA PHE A 10 1.13 5.57 -20.09
C PHE A 10 0.34 4.41 -19.47
N LEU A 11 -0.41 3.68 -20.29
CA LEU A 11 -1.27 2.59 -19.84
C LEU A 11 -0.44 1.42 -19.31
N THR A 12 0.63 1.01 -20.00
CA THR A 12 1.52 -0.07 -19.55
C THR A 12 2.17 0.23 -18.19
N LYS A 13 2.58 1.48 -17.93
CA LYS A 13 3.16 1.84 -16.63
C LYS A 13 2.13 1.80 -15.49
N ARG A 14 0.88 2.21 -15.74
CA ARG A 14 -0.19 2.13 -14.75
C ARG A 14 -0.61 0.70 -14.43
N TRP A 15 -0.68 -0.16 -15.45
CA TRP A 15 -1.00 -1.58 -15.25
C TRP A 15 0.02 -2.31 -14.37
N LEU A 16 1.30 -1.92 -14.41
CA LEU A 16 2.31 -2.47 -13.49
C LEU A 16 1.96 -2.19 -12.03
N TYR A 17 1.47 -0.99 -11.70
CA TYR A 17 1.06 -0.66 -10.33
C TYR A 17 -0.19 -1.42 -9.91
N VAL A 18 -1.14 -1.66 -10.82
CA VAL A 18 -2.32 -2.50 -10.55
C VAL A 18 -1.92 -3.95 -10.27
N ILE A 19 -1.02 -4.52 -11.09
CA ILE A 19 -0.51 -5.87 -10.89
C ILE A 19 0.27 -5.96 -9.57
N ALA A 20 1.11 -4.98 -9.26
CA ALA A 20 1.84 -4.92 -8.00
C ALA A 20 0.90 -4.85 -6.79
N ALA A 21 -0.13 -3.99 -6.84
CA ALA A 21 -1.15 -3.91 -5.79
C ALA A 21 -1.90 -5.25 -5.64
N GLY A 22 -2.32 -5.88 -6.74
CA GLY A 22 -2.96 -7.18 -6.72
C GLY A 22 -2.09 -8.27 -6.11
N ALA A 23 -0.81 -8.32 -6.47
CA ALA A 23 0.15 -9.27 -5.90
C ALA A 23 0.31 -9.06 -4.38
N VAL A 24 0.43 -7.81 -3.94
CA VAL A 24 0.55 -7.46 -2.52
C VAL A 24 -0.72 -7.80 -1.74
N ILE A 25 -1.91 -7.61 -2.32
CA ILE A 25 -3.19 -8.04 -1.72
C ILE A 25 -3.19 -9.55 -1.51
N VAL A 26 -2.85 -10.33 -2.55
CA VAL A 26 -2.82 -11.79 -2.46
C VAL A 26 -1.81 -12.25 -1.40
N LEU A 27 -0.62 -11.64 -1.36
CA LEU A 27 0.39 -11.93 -0.34
C LEU A 27 -0.09 -11.56 1.07
N GLY A 28 -0.71 -10.39 1.24
CA GLY A 28 -1.23 -9.93 2.54
C GLY A 28 -2.34 -10.85 3.07
N LEU A 29 -3.24 -11.28 2.19
CA LEU A 29 -4.28 -12.25 2.53
C LEU A 29 -3.69 -13.64 2.82
N ALA A 30 -2.65 -14.06 2.09
CA ALA A 30 -1.94 -15.31 2.37
C ALA A 30 -1.25 -15.27 3.74
N VAL A 31 -0.57 -14.18 4.09
CA VAL A 31 0.04 -13.98 5.42
C VAL A 31 -1.03 -14.11 6.51
N ARG A 32 -2.20 -13.49 6.33
CA ARG A 32 -3.30 -13.59 7.30
C ARG A 32 -3.92 -14.99 7.35
N ARG A 33 -4.02 -15.69 6.21
CA ARG A 33 -4.60 -17.04 6.13
C ARG A 33 -3.72 -18.13 6.72
N TYR A 34 -2.40 -17.99 6.57
CA TYR A 34 -1.39 -18.97 7.00
C TYR A 34 -0.57 -18.48 8.20
N SER A 35 -1.13 -17.58 9.00
CA SER A 35 -0.46 -16.98 10.17
C SER A 35 0.08 -18.02 11.15
N GLU A 36 -0.62 -19.16 11.32
CA GLU A 36 -0.19 -20.26 12.21
C GLU A 36 1.02 -21.05 11.70
N ALA A 37 1.26 -21.07 10.39
CA ALA A 37 2.39 -21.78 9.78
C ALA A 37 3.63 -20.88 9.63
N LEU A 38 3.48 -19.58 9.85
CA LEU A 38 4.54 -18.58 9.70
C LEU A 38 5.24 -18.27 11.03
N PRO A 39 6.50 -17.82 11.00
CA PRO A 39 7.14 -17.25 12.17
C PRO A 39 6.29 -16.12 12.74
N ARG A 40 6.10 -16.08 14.07
CA ARG A 40 5.23 -15.10 14.76
C ARG A 40 5.47 -13.66 14.29
N TRP A 41 6.73 -13.26 14.17
CA TRP A 41 7.12 -11.93 13.72
C TRP A 41 6.57 -11.57 12.33
N ILE A 42 6.54 -12.52 11.39
CA ILE A 42 5.99 -12.29 10.05
C ILE A 42 4.47 -12.25 10.12
N ALA A 43 3.85 -13.19 10.83
CA ALA A 43 2.40 -13.26 10.97
C ALA A 43 1.81 -11.98 11.59
N GLU A 44 2.53 -11.36 12.53
CA GLU A 44 2.08 -10.17 13.26
C GLU A 44 2.36 -8.83 12.56
N HIS A 45 3.28 -8.77 11.59
CA HIS A 45 3.75 -7.48 11.04
C HIS A 45 3.64 -7.39 9.53
N ALA A 46 3.83 -8.50 8.81
CA ALA A 46 3.90 -8.46 7.36
C ALA A 46 2.55 -8.07 6.74
N GLY A 47 1.43 -8.43 7.36
CA GLY A 47 0.10 -8.06 6.87
C GLY A 47 -0.10 -6.55 6.74
N ASP A 48 0.25 -5.78 7.76
CA ASP A 48 0.02 -4.33 7.81
C ASP A 48 1.07 -3.58 6.97
N SER A 49 2.31 -4.06 6.94
CA SER A 49 3.32 -3.55 6.01
C SER A 49 2.92 -3.76 4.55
N LEU A 50 2.40 -4.95 4.19
CA LEU A 50 1.91 -5.22 2.84
C LEU A 50 0.70 -4.34 2.50
N TRP A 51 -0.23 -4.14 3.44
CA TRP A 51 -1.36 -3.23 3.25
C TRP A 51 -0.89 -1.80 2.94
N ALA A 52 0.09 -1.28 3.66
CA ALA A 52 0.65 0.05 3.38
C ALA A 52 1.38 0.12 2.01
N SER A 53 2.07 -0.95 1.61
CA SER A 53 2.65 -1.06 0.26
C SER A 53 1.56 -1.01 -0.83
N MET A 54 0.41 -1.65 -0.60
CA MET A 54 -0.73 -1.60 -1.52
C MET A 54 -1.26 -0.16 -1.68
N ILE A 55 -1.41 0.59 -0.58
CA ILE A 55 -1.81 2.00 -0.63
C ILE A 55 -0.81 2.82 -1.47
N TYR A 56 0.50 2.60 -1.28
CA TYR A 56 1.52 3.24 -2.09
C TYR A 56 1.35 2.98 -3.60
N PHE A 57 1.17 1.72 -3.99
CA PHE A 57 0.96 1.39 -5.40
C PHE A 57 -0.36 1.97 -5.95
N GLY A 58 -1.41 2.02 -5.13
CA GLY A 58 -2.66 2.70 -5.46
C GLY A 58 -2.45 4.20 -5.73
N ILE A 59 -1.73 4.91 -4.86
CA ILE A 59 -1.39 6.32 -5.06
C ILE A 59 -0.53 6.49 -6.32
N ARG A 60 0.49 5.64 -6.53
CA ARG A 60 1.33 5.66 -7.74
C ARG A 60 0.54 5.45 -9.02
N PHE A 61 -0.53 4.67 -9.00
CA PHE A 61 -1.43 4.52 -10.14
C PHE A 61 -2.07 5.87 -10.53
N PHE A 62 -2.61 6.62 -9.57
CA PHE A 62 -3.22 7.92 -9.82
C PHE A 62 -2.20 8.97 -10.24
N ILE A 63 -1.13 9.13 -9.46
CA ILE A 63 -0.12 10.20 -9.63
C ILE A 63 1.19 9.70 -10.25
N TYR A 64 1.13 8.79 -11.23
CA TYR A 64 2.33 8.16 -11.81
C TYR A 64 3.36 9.16 -12.40
N ARG A 65 2.92 10.34 -12.84
CA ARG A 65 3.78 11.42 -13.37
C ARG A 65 4.50 12.24 -12.31
N GLN A 66 4.01 12.21 -11.07
CA GLN A 66 4.57 12.98 -9.97
C GLN A 66 5.78 12.26 -9.37
N SER A 67 6.49 12.95 -8.48
CA SER A 67 7.68 12.41 -7.82
C SER A 67 7.33 11.19 -6.97
N LEU A 68 8.27 10.23 -6.90
CA LEU A 68 8.13 9.04 -6.05
C LEU A 68 7.96 9.41 -4.56
N ILE A 69 8.62 10.49 -4.14
CA ILE A 69 8.56 10.99 -2.77
C ILE A 69 7.17 11.53 -2.46
N ALA A 70 6.54 12.27 -3.37
CA ALA A 70 5.18 12.75 -3.17
C ALA A 70 4.20 11.58 -2.94
N ALA A 71 4.32 10.51 -3.73
CA ALA A 71 3.51 9.31 -3.52
C ALA A 71 3.76 8.64 -2.16
N ALA A 72 5.01 8.54 -1.72
CA ALA A 72 5.36 7.97 -0.42
C ALA A 72 4.78 8.81 0.74
N VAL A 73 4.92 10.14 0.68
CA VAL A 73 4.39 11.06 1.70
C VAL A 73 2.87 11.00 1.77
N ILE A 74 2.18 11.06 0.62
CA ILE A 74 0.71 10.96 0.58
C ILE A 74 0.24 9.62 1.17
N SER A 75 0.93 8.53 0.84
CA SER A 75 0.58 7.20 1.35
C SER A 75 0.80 7.10 2.87
N LEU A 76 1.89 7.68 3.39
CA LEU A 76 2.16 7.75 4.82
C LEU A 76 1.08 8.56 5.55
N CYS A 77 0.76 9.75 5.04
CA CYS A 77 -0.29 10.58 5.61
C CYS A 77 -1.63 9.85 5.61
N PHE A 78 -1.94 9.10 4.55
CA PHE A 78 -3.17 8.30 4.48
C PHE A 78 -3.20 7.20 5.55
N CYS A 79 -2.14 6.38 5.64
CA CYS A 79 -2.08 5.30 6.63
C CYS A 79 -2.09 5.84 8.07
N PHE A 80 -1.42 6.96 8.33
CA PHE A 80 -1.40 7.56 9.66
C PHE A 80 -2.76 8.18 10.01
N ALA A 81 -3.43 8.83 9.05
CA ALA A 81 -4.78 9.34 9.25
C ALA A 81 -5.77 8.21 9.53
N ASP A 82 -5.64 7.08 8.83
CA ASP A 82 -6.44 5.89 9.08
C ASP A 82 -6.22 5.36 10.51
N GLU A 83 -4.97 5.22 10.93
CA GLU A 83 -4.60 4.80 12.29
C GLU A 83 -5.11 5.77 13.37
N PHE A 84 -4.91 7.07 13.19
CA PHE A 84 -5.42 8.10 14.11
C PHE A 84 -6.94 8.16 14.14
N SER A 85 -7.62 7.78 13.04
CA SER A 85 -9.08 7.69 13.02
C SER A 85 -9.58 6.71 14.09
N GLN A 86 -8.79 5.71 14.47
CA GLN A 86 -9.17 4.71 15.46
C GLN A 86 -9.20 5.27 16.90
N LEU A 87 -8.62 6.45 17.14
CA LEU A 87 -8.82 7.20 18.39
C LEU A 87 -10.20 7.85 18.44
N TYR A 88 -10.87 8.00 17.29
CA TYR A 88 -12.22 8.54 17.19
C TYR A 88 -13.26 7.40 17.29
N GLN A 89 -14.01 7.40 18.39
CA GLN A 89 -14.86 6.27 18.84
C GLN A 89 -16.36 6.60 18.84
N ALA A 90 -16.82 7.36 17.84
CA ALA A 90 -18.25 7.64 17.71
C ALA A 90 -19.04 6.41 17.21
N ASP A 91 -20.30 6.28 17.62
CA ASP A 91 -21.12 5.11 17.30
C ASP A 91 -21.23 4.83 15.80
N TRP A 92 -21.37 5.89 14.98
CA TRP A 92 -21.51 5.75 13.53
C TRP A 92 -20.26 5.17 12.86
N ILE A 93 -19.06 5.52 13.33
CA ILE A 93 -17.81 5.03 12.72
C ILE A 93 -17.50 3.62 13.20
N ASN A 94 -17.86 3.30 14.45
CA ASN A 94 -17.69 1.97 14.99
C ASN A 94 -18.65 0.97 14.31
N GLN A 95 -19.88 1.37 13.98
CA GLN A 95 -20.78 0.56 13.13
C GLN A 95 -20.16 0.23 11.77
N ILE A 96 -19.40 1.15 11.18
CA ILE A 96 -18.69 0.91 9.92
C ILE A 96 -17.55 -0.10 10.15
N ARG A 97 -16.75 0.07 11.21
CA ARG A 97 -15.65 -0.84 11.56
C ARG A 97 -16.13 -2.25 11.86
N ASP A 98 -17.32 -2.42 12.43
CA ASP A 98 -17.90 -3.73 12.72
C ASP A 98 -18.30 -4.50 11.44
N THR A 99 -18.30 -3.86 10.27
CA THR A 99 -18.45 -4.58 8.99
C THR A 99 -17.12 -5.20 8.54
N THR A 100 -17.16 -6.33 7.84
CA THR A 100 -15.94 -6.99 7.35
C THR A 100 -15.06 -6.09 6.48
N LEU A 101 -15.67 -5.24 5.65
CA LEU A 101 -14.94 -4.29 4.81
C LEU A 101 -14.38 -3.12 5.62
N GLY A 102 -15.15 -2.60 6.57
CA GLY A 102 -14.70 -1.54 7.46
C GLY A 102 -13.55 -1.99 8.35
N ALA A 103 -13.64 -3.17 8.96
CA ALA A 103 -12.55 -3.76 9.74
C ALA A 103 -11.25 -3.92 8.92
N LEU A 104 -11.38 -4.27 7.64
CA LEU A 104 -10.23 -4.45 6.74
C LEU A 104 -9.59 -3.12 6.31
N ILE A 105 -10.39 -2.05 6.20
CA ILE A 105 -9.93 -0.75 5.70
C ILE A 105 -9.50 0.17 6.84
N LEU A 106 -10.32 0.27 7.90
CA LEU A 106 -10.18 1.22 9.01
C LEU A 106 -9.50 0.62 10.25
N GLY A 107 -9.38 -0.71 10.32
CA GLY A 107 -8.80 -1.42 11.46
C GLY A 107 -9.58 -1.29 12.77
N HIS A 108 -9.00 -1.86 13.83
CA HIS A 108 -9.53 -1.78 15.19
C HIS A 108 -8.39 -1.52 16.19
N GLY A 109 -8.47 -0.39 16.88
CA GLY A 109 -7.61 -0.05 18.01
C GLY A 109 -6.22 0.46 17.61
N PHE A 110 -5.88 1.64 18.12
CA PHE A 110 -4.64 2.34 17.78
C PHE A 110 -3.39 1.60 18.28
N LEU A 111 -2.48 1.27 17.38
CA LEU A 111 -1.19 0.67 17.70
C LEU A 111 -0.04 1.53 17.14
N VAL A 112 0.81 2.05 18.03
CA VAL A 112 2.00 2.83 17.63
C VAL A 112 2.94 2.02 16.73
N VAL A 113 2.98 0.69 16.89
CA VAL A 113 3.78 -0.19 16.03
C VAL A 113 3.29 -0.18 14.59
N ASP A 114 2.02 0.12 14.32
CA ASP A 114 1.47 0.20 12.98
C ASP A 114 2.06 1.38 12.20
N LEU A 115 2.33 2.51 12.86
CA LEU A 115 3.08 3.62 12.26
C LEU A 115 4.45 3.17 11.71
N ILE A 116 5.14 2.30 12.45
CA ILE A 116 6.42 1.73 12.05
C ILE A 116 6.21 0.74 10.90
N ARG A 117 5.24 -0.17 11.01
CA ARG A 117 4.91 -1.17 9.97
C ARG A 117 4.55 -0.50 8.64
N TYR A 118 3.77 0.58 8.68
CA TYR A 118 3.40 1.36 7.50
C TYR A 118 4.60 2.07 6.89
N THR A 119 5.47 2.64 7.73
CA THR A 119 6.71 3.28 7.25
C THR A 119 7.63 2.27 6.57
N VAL A 120 7.80 1.08 7.14
CA VAL A 120 8.59 -0.01 6.54
C VAL A 120 7.96 -0.48 5.23
N GLY A 121 6.65 -0.72 5.20
CA GLY A 121 5.91 -1.16 4.02
C GLY A 121 6.00 -0.17 2.86
N ILE A 122 5.77 1.11 3.13
CA ILE A 122 5.88 2.17 2.11
C ILE A 122 7.33 2.37 1.68
N GLY A 123 8.30 2.33 2.61
CA GLY A 123 9.72 2.43 2.32
C GLY A 123 10.23 1.30 1.40
N ALA A 124 9.76 0.07 1.63
CA ALA A 124 10.05 -1.08 0.78
C ALA A 124 9.45 -0.89 -0.63
N ALA A 125 8.16 -0.54 -0.71
CA ALA A 125 7.49 -0.31 -1.99
C ALA A 125 8.13 0.83 -2.81
N TYR A 126 8.49 1.94 -2.13
CA TYR A 126 9.23 3.06 -2.71
C TYR A 126 10.59 2.61 -3.27
N SER A 127 11.34 1.82 -2.49
CA SER A 127 12.66 1.32 -2.90
C SER A 127 12.58 0.44 -4.15
N VAL A 128 11.58 -0.46 -4.18
CA VAL A 128 11.31 -1.32 -5.35
C VAL A 128 10.92 -0.48 -6.57
N ASP A 129 9.98 0.47 -6.44
CA ASP A 129 9.57 1.32 -7.56
C ASP A 129 10.75 2.16 -8.09
N ARG A 130 11.56 2.72 -7.18
CA ARG A 130 12.77 3.46 -7.55
C ARG A 130 13.76 2.59 -8.32
N TRP A 131 14.00 1.36 -7.87
CA TRP A 131 14.93 0.44 -8.52
C TRP A 131 14.44 0.01 -9.90
N LEU A 132 13.15 -0.34 -10.04
CA LEU A 132 12.54 -0.68 -11.32
C LEU A 132 12.62 0.46 -12.34
N LEU A 133 12.46 1.71 -11.89
CA LEU A 133 12.60 2.89 -12.74
C LEU A 133 14.06 3.17 -13.13
N GLN A 134 15.03 2.83 -12.28
CA GLN A 134 16.46 2.94 -12.61
C GLN A 134 16.90 1.88 -13.63
N LEU A 135 16.44 0.64 -13.50
CA LEU A 135 16.71 -0.43 -14.47
C LEU A 135 16.24 -0.05 -15.88
N LYS A 136 15.04 0.54 -15.99
CA LYS A 136 14.53 1.04 -17.28
C LYS A 136 15.33 2.22 -17.85
N ARG A 137 16.07 2.96 -17.03
CA ARG A 137 16.91 4.08 -17.48
C ARG A 137 18.25 3.60 -18.06
N HIS A 138 18.77 2.46 -17.61
CA HIS A 138 20.03 1.89 -18.08
C HIS A 138 19.91 1.04 -19.35
N SER A 139 18.70 0.67 -19.76
CA SER A 139 18.45 -0.21 -20.91
C SER A 139 18.20 0.54 -22.22
N PHE A 140 18.47 1.85 -22.27
CA PHE A 140 18.42 2.74 -23.43
C PHE A 140 19.71 3.54 -23.54
#